data_AF-A0AAP9CH93-F1
#
_entry.id   AF-A0AAP9CH93-F1
#
_cell.length_a   1.000
_cell.length_b   1.000
_cell.length_c   1.000
_cell.angle_alpha   90.00
_cell.angle_beta   90.00
_cell.angle_gamma   90.00
#
_symmetry.space_group_name_H-M   'P 1'
#
loop_
_entity.id
_entity.type
_entity.pdbx_description
1 polymer ?
#
loop_
_entity_poly.entity_id
_entity_poly.type
_entity_poly.pdbx_seq_one_letter_code
_entity_poly.pdbx_strand_id
1 'polypeptide(L)'
;MTTVFIAGSINIKNLDPKVKERINNIVASDFEVVVGDAGGADTSIQEYLLSLERSKTTVFCSGSAPRNNLGQWPARTVDSKHSKGSRAFFTEKDVVMAEAADYGLMIWDAKSTGTLSNVIELLSRKKKSLVFVNKEKEFKVVGDVSQLEELIAFMSDHAKQKANEKIKLFDRISLLKHDQAELSF
;
A
#
# COMPACT_ATOMS: atom_id res chain seq x y z
N MET A 1 15.43 -8.45 9.53
CA MET A 1 14.81 -7.27 10.18
C MET A 1 13.56 -6.96 9.38
N THR A 2 12.39 -6.92 10.02
CA THR A 2 11.11 -6.83 9.31
C THR A 2 10.80 -5.40 8.90
N THR A 3 10.43 -5.20 7.64
CA THR A 3 10.03 -3.91 7.08
C THR A 3 8.56 -3.93 6.70
N VAL A 4 7.80 -2.94 7.14
CA VAL A 4 6.36 -2.81 6.86
C VAL A 4 6.10 -1.64 5.93
N PHE A 5 5.48 -1.93 4.78
CA PHE A 5 4.97 -0.93 3.87
C PHE A 5 3.60 -0.45 4.34
N ILE A 6 3.52 0.80 4.79
CA ILE A 6 2.26 1.42 5.20
C ILE A 6 1.84 2.44 4.14
N ALA A 7 0.66 2.26 3.57
CA ALA A 7 0.10 3.17 2.57
C ALA A 7 -1.41 3.18 2.61
N GLY A 8 -2.03 4.16 1.94
CA GLY A 8 -3.49 4.16 1.85
C GLY A 8 -4.07 5.02 0.75
N SER A 9 -5.38 5.17 0.81
CA SER A 9 -6.14 5.91 -0.20
C SER A 9 -5.97 7.41 0.00
N ILE A 10 -5.74 8.16 -1.08
CA ILE A 10 -5.57 9.63 -1.04
C ILE A 10 -6.79 10.37 -0.45
N ASN A 11 -7.97 9.76 -0.48
CA ASN A 11 -9.20 10.33 0.09
C ASN A 11 -9.30 10.17 1.61
N ILE A 12 -8.46 9.34 2.23
CA ILE A 12 -8.47 9.11 3.67
C ILE A 12 -7.52 10.11 4.29
N LYS A 13 -8.04 11.05 5.08
CA LYS A 13 -7.26 12.12 5.74
C LYS A 13 -7.15 11.97 7.25
N ASN A 14 -7.81 10.95 7.80
CA ASN A 14 -7.81 10.65 9.22
C ASN A 14 -7.69 9.14 9.39
N LEU A 15 -6.72 8.71 10.20
CA LEU A 15 -6.56 7.29 10.51
C LEU A 15 -7.56 6.87 11.57
N ASP A 16 -8.22 5.74 11.31
CA ASP A 16 -9.09 5.08 12.26
C ASP A 16 -8.31 4.64 13.51
N PRO A 17 -8.90 4.67 14.73
CA PRO A 17 -8.23 4.18 15.93
C PRO A 17 -7.69 2.75 15.79
N LYS A 18 -8.39 1.87 15.07
CA LYS A 18 -7.91 0.50 14.81
C LYS A 18 -6.63 0.47 13.97
N VAL A 19 -6.50 1.38 13.01
CA VAL A 19 -5.28 1.53 12.20
C VAL A 19 -4.13 2.04 13.08
N LYS A 20 -4.41 3.06 13.91
CA LYS A 20 -3.41 3.60 14.85
C LYS A 20 -2.89 2.52 15.80
N GLU A 21 -3.76 1.67 16.34
CA GLU A 21 -3.37 0.53 17.16
C GLU A 21 -2.47 -0.45 16.40
N ARG A 22 -2.76 -0.74 15.12
CA ARG A 22 -1.86 -1.57 14.30
C ARG A 22 -0.51 -0.92 14.06
N ILE A 23 -0.45 0.40 13.86
CA ILE A 23 0.82 1.13 13.75
C ILE A 23 1.59 1.06 15.09
N ASN A 24 0.91 1.19 16.23
CA ASN A 24 1.54 1.04 17.54
C ASN A 24 2.19 -0.33 17.71
N ASN A 25 1.54 -1.40 17.24
CA ASN A 25 2.10 -2.75 17.31
C ASN A 25 3.36 -2.89 16.43
N ILE A 26 3.37 -2.28 15.24
CA ILE A 26 4.54 -2.25 14.34
C ILE A 26 5.71 -1.53 15.03
N VAL A 27 5.44 -0.37 15.65
CA VAL A 27 6.44 0.41 16.40
C VAL A 27 6.96 -0.35 17.61
N ALA A 28 6.06 -0.97 18.40
CA ALA A 28 6.43 -1.76 19.59
C ALA A 28 7.24 -3.02 19.24
N SER A 29 7.02 -3.58 18.05
CA SER A 29 7.81 -4.70 17.52
C SER A 29 9.15 -4.25 16.89
N ASP A 30 9.43 -2.95 16.93
CA ASP A 30 10.62 -2.30 16.38
C ASP A 30 10.86 -2.57 14.87
N PHE A 31 9.77 -2.75 14.11
CA PHE A 31 9.83 -2.99 12.67
C PHE A 31 10.08 -1.70 11.88
N GLU A 32 10.91 -1.77 10.86
CA GLU A 32 11.16 -0.66 9.94
C GLU A 32 9.85 -0.28 9.21
N VAL A 33 9.65 1.01 8.95
CA VAL A 33 8.49 1.49 8.20
C VAL A 33 8.93 2.13 6.89
N VAL A 34 8.31 1.72 5.79
CA VAL A 34 8.40 2.43 4.51
C VAL A 34 7.04 3.03 4.16
N VAL A 35 7.03 4.31 3.79
CA VAL A 35 5.81 5.07 3.50
C VAL A 35 6.04 5.98 2.29
N GLY A 36 4.97 6.25 1.54
CA GLY A 36 5.02 7.19 0.43
C GLY A 36 4.98 8.65 0.86
N ASP A 37 5.17 9.52 -0.12
CA ASP A 37 5.13 10.98 0.01
C ASP A 37 3.80 11.60 -0.45
N ALA A 38 2.78 10.78 -0.73
CA ALA A 38 1.52 11.28 -1.27
C ALA A 38 0.70 12.06 -0.22
N GLY A 39 -0.30 12.80 -0.70
CA GLY A 39 -1.33 13.35 0.17
C GLY A 39 -2.27 12.27 0.73
N GLY A 40 -3.16 12.66 1.64
CA GLY A 40 -4.16 11.75 2.21
C GLY A 40 -3.53 10.79 3.20
N ALA A 41 -3.76 9.48 3.02
CA ALA A 41 -3.39 8.49 4.02
C ALA A 41 -1.90 8.51 4.34
N ASP A 42 -1.04 8.64 3.32
CA ASP A 42 0.43 8.71 3.49
C ASP A 42 0.83 9.87 4.41
N THR A 43 0.25 11.07 4.22
CA THR A 43 0.49 12.20 5.12
C THR A 43 -0.01 11.91 6.53
N SER A 44 -1.22 11.35 6.69
CA SER A 44 -1.75 11.00 8.02
C SER A 44 -0.95 9.90 8.73
N ILE A 45 -0.36 8.97 7.97
CA ILE A 45 0.57 7.96 8.49
C ILE A 45 1.85 8.64 8.96
N GLN A 46 2.43 9.53 8.16
CA GLN A 46 3.61 10.30 8.54
C GLN A 46 3.34 11.12 9.83
N GLU A 47 2.25 11.88 9.90
CA GLU A 47 1.87 12.63 11.11
C GLU A 47 1.81 11.73 12.35
N TYR A 48 1.21 10.55 12.22
CA TYR A 48 1.07 9.63 13.33
C TYR A 48 2.41 9.00 13.75
N LEU A 49 3.24 8.58 12.79
CA LEU A 49 4.59 8.06 13.07
C LEU A 49 5.49 9.12 13.73
N LEU A 50 5.37 10.37 13.31
CA LEU A 50 6.07 11.50 13.93
C LEU A 50 5.63 11.70 15.38
N SER A 51 4.32 11.61 15.66
CA SER A 51 3.81 11.71 17.03
C SER A 51 4.26 10.58 17.96
N LEU A 52 4.68 9.45 17.39
CA LEU A 52 5.27 8.32 18.10
C LEU A 52 6.81 8.38 18.15
N GLU A 53 7.41 9.47 17.66
CA GLU A 53 8.87 9.65 17.57
C GLU A 53 9.56 8.50 16.82
N ARG A 54 8.88 7.91 15.82
CA ARG A 54 9.40 6.74 15.11
C ARG A 54 10.52 7.11 14.13
N SER A 55 11.78 6.96 14.56
CA SER A 55 12.98 7.27 13.77
C SER A 55 13.25 6.30 12.61
N LYS A 56 12.91 5.01 12.78
CA LYS A 56 13.05 3.93 11.79
C LYS A 56 11.92 3.94 10.76
N THR A 57 11.85 5.06 10.04
CA THR A 57 10.91 5.32 8.96
C THR A 57 11.73 5.79 7.76
N THR A 58 11.39 5.32 6.56
CA THR A 58 11.96 5.81 5.29
C THR A 58 10.83 6.27 4.38
N VAL A 59 10.93 7.50 3.86
CA VAL A 59 9.97 8.04 2.91
C VAL A 59 10.43 7.75 1.49
N PHE A 60 9.57 7.14 0.69
CA PHE A 60 9.84 6.94 -0.73
C PHE A 60 9.11 8.01 -1.55
N CYS A 61 9.81 8.53 -2.56
CA CYS A 61 9.24 9.50 -3.47
C CYS A 61 9.69 9.25 -4.91
N SER A 62 8.84 9.62 -5.86
CA SER A 62 9.20 9.61 -7.27
C SER A 62 9.90 10.94 -7.62
N GLY A 63 11.05 10.87 -8.31
CA GLY A 63 11.85 12.05 -8.67
C GLY A 63 12.80 12.51 -7.56
N SER A 64 13.26 13.76 -7.64
CA SER A 64 14.43 14.24 -6.87
C SER A 64 14.17 14.59 -5.39
N ALA A 65 12.91 14.80 -4.99
CA ALA A 65 12.57 15.16 -3.62
C ALA A 65 11.14 14.72 -3.26
N PRO A 66 10.86 14.38 -1.99
CA PRO A 66 9.52 14.03 -1.54
C PRO A 66 8.60 15.25 -1.53
N ARG A 67 7.34 15.03 -1.92
CA ARG A 67 6.28 16.04 -1.76
C ARG A 67 5.97 16.31 -0.29
N ASN A 68 5.98 15.27 0.52
CA ASN A 68 5.77 15.32 1.97
C ASN A 68 6.79 14.43 2.68
N ASN A 69 7.47 15.00 3.68
CA ASN A 69 8.33 14.27 4.63
C ASN A 69 8.29 14.98 5.99
N LEU A 70 7.21 14.76 6.75
CA LEU A 70 6.91 15.54 7.94
C LEU A 70 7.89 15.31 9.09
N GLY A 71 8.39 14.08 9.24
CA GLY A 71 9.36 13.73 10.27
C GLY A 71 10.82 13.88 9.85
N GLN A 72 11.10 14.48 8.68
CA GLN A 72 12.45 14.67 8.16
C GLN A 72 13.27 13.38 8.12
N TRP A 73 12.62 12.26 7.83
CA TRP A 73 13.23 10.94 7.75
C TRP A 73 14.13 10.80 6.52
N PRO A 74 15.02 9.79 6.47
CA PRO A 74 15.70 9.40 5.24
C PRO A 74 14.70 9.25 4.08
N ALA A 75 15.03 9.89 2.95
CA ALA A 75 14.23 9.83 1.74
C ALA A 75 14.93 8.92 0.71
N ARG A 76 14.17 7.99 0.12
CA ARG A 76 14.61 7.17 -1.00
C ARG A 76 13.90 7.63 -2.27
N THR A 77 14.67 8.26 -3.15
CA THR A 77 14.20 8.70 -4.47
C THR A 77 14.21 7.52 -5.44
N VAL A 78 13.13 7.36 -6.19
CA VAL A 78 13.05 6.40 -7.29
C VAL A 78 13.05 7.18 -8.60
N ASP A 79 14.11 6.99 -9.38
CA ASP A 79 14.22 7.54 -10.72
C ASP A 79 13.35 6.74 -11.66
N SER A 80 12.34 7.41 -12.23
CA SER A 80 11.45 6.81 -13.19
C SER A 80 11.73 7.36 -14.58
N LYS A 81 11.76 6.47 -15.56
CA LYS A 81 11.85 6.84 -16.99
C LYS A 81 10.50 7.33 -17.55
N HIS A 82 9.44 7.20 -16.78
CA HIS A 82 8.11 7.65 -17.17
C HIS A 82 7.94 9.16 -17.01
N SER A 83 7.04 9.74 -17.78
CA SER A 83 6.73 11.17 -17.69
C SER A 83 6.36 11.56 -16.26
N LYS A 84 6.99 12.62 -15.74
CA LYS A 84 6.72 13.15 -14.39
C LYS A 84 5.22 13.38 -14.20
N GLY A 85 4.69 12.90 -13.07
CA GLY A 85 3.26 13.03 -12.75
C GLY A 85 2.34 12.02 -13.44
N SER A 86 2.86 11.17 -14.34
CA SER A 86 2.08 10.07 -14.91
C SER A 86 1.79 8.99 -13.85
N ARG A 87 0.79 8.14 -14.11
CA ARG A 87 0.50 7.01 -13.23
C ARG A 87 1.70 6.07 -13.11
N ALA A 88 2.33 5.73 -14.24
CA ALA A 88 3.47 4.82 -14.29
C ALA A 88 4.64 5.35 -13.44
N PHE A 89 4.85 6.66 -13.44
CA PHE A 89 5.84 7.35 -12.60
C PHE A 89 5.62 7.15 -11.09
N PHE A 90 4.36 7.15 -10.64
CA PHE A 90 4.04 6.88 -9.23
C PHE A 90 4.05 5.39 -8.91
N THR A 91 3.59 4.54 -9.84
CA THR A 91 3.58 3.09 -9.67
C THR A 91 5.00 2.52 -9.50
N GLU A 92 6.00 3.02 -10.23
CA GLU A 92 7.38 2.51 -10.13
C GLU A 92 7.95 2.67 -8.71
N LYS A 93 7.69 3.82 -8.07
CA LYS A 93 8.03 4.03 -6.66
C LYS A 93 7.30 3.04 -5.74
N ASP A 94 6.00 2.83 -5.96
CA ASP A 94 5.21 1.88 -5.16
C ASP A 94 5.71 0.44 -5.31
N VAL A 95 6.19 0.06 -6.51
CA VAL A 95 6.83 -1.23 -6.78
C VAL A 95 8.12 -1.39 -5.97
N VAL A 96 8.98 -0.38 -5.94
CA VAL A 96 10.23 -0.43 -5.15
C VAL A 96 9.92 -0.47 -3.64
N MET A 97 8.86 0.20 -3.17
CA MET A 97 8.41 0.06 -1.77
C MET A 97 7.94 -1.36 -1.46
N ALA A 98 7.14 -1.97 -2.33
CA ALA A 98 6.68 -3.35 -2.17
C ALA A 98 7.84 -4.36 -2.24
N GLU A 99 8.89 -4.06 -3.01
CA GLU A 99 10.12 -4.84 -3.04
C GLU A 99 10.90 -4.76 -1.72
N ALA A 100 11.01 -3.57 -1.14
CA ALA A 100 11.75 -3.34 0.11
C ALA A 100 11.06 -3.87 1.37
N ALA A 101 9.72 -4.00 1.35
CA ALA A 101 8.96 -4.43 2.52
C ALA A 101 8.80 -5.96 2.62
N ASP A 102 8.58 -6.49 3.82
CA ASP A 102 8.22 -7.89 4.05
C ASP A 102 6.70 -8.08 4.20
N TYR A 103 6.00 -7.01 4.59
CA TYR A 103 4.58 -7.01 4.87
C TYR A 103 3.93 -5.67 4.50
N GLY A 104 2.64 -5.66 4.18
CA GLY A 104 1.87 -4.43 3.91
C GLY A 104 0.81 -4.13 4.97
N LEU A 105 0.66 -2.87 5.37
CA LEU A 105 -0.52 -2.34 6.04
C LEU A 105 -1.19 -1.30 5.13
N MET A 106 -2.37 -1.64 4.61
CA MET A 106 -3.03 -0.85 3.57
C MET A 106 -4.34 -0.26 4.07
N ILE A 107 -4.49 1.06 4.05
CA ILE A 107 -5.74 1.73 4.44
C ILE A 107 -6.55 2.07 3.18
N TRP A 108 -7.67 1.36 2.97
CA TRP A 108 -8.37 1.36 1.70
C TRP A 108 -9.82 1.82 1.80
N ASP A 109 -10.25 2.69 0.88
CA ASP A 109 -11.61 3.23 0.79
C ASP A 109 -12.56 2.39 -0.10
N ALA A 110 -12.16 1.15 -0.44
CA ALA A 110 -12.84 0.27 -1.40
C ALA A 110 -12.98 0.84 -2.82
N LYS A 111 -12.20 1.87 -3.16
CA LYS A 111 -12.25 2.57 -4.47
C LYS A 111 -10.87 2.86 -5.05
N SER A 112 -9.88 3.14 -4.21
CA SER A 112 -8.54 3.54 -4.61
C SER A 112 -7.84 2.42 -5.37
N THR A 113 -7.72 2.60 -6.68
CA THR A 113 -6.95 1.69 -7.54
C THR A 113 -5.46 1.70 -7.23
N GLY A 114 -4.91 2.77 -6.63
CA GLY A 114 -3.49 2.83 -6.25
C GLY A 114 -3.20 1.92 -5.05
N THR A 115 -4.01 2.05 -4.00
CA THR A 115 -3.88 1.17 -2.82
C THR A 115 -4.14 -0.30 -3.16
N LEU A 116 -5.14 -0.57 -4.01
CA LEU A 116 -5.37 -1.94 -4.50
C LEU A 116 -4.19 -2.45 -5.34
N SER A 117 -3.57 -1.60 -6.17
CA SER A 117 -2.35 -1.96 -6.90
C SER A 117 -1.22 -2.38 -5.96
N ASN A 118 -1.04 -1.70 -4.82
CA ASN A 118 -0.01 -2.05 -3.82
C ASN A 118 -0.28 -3.41 -3.17
N VAL A 119 -1.54 -3.72 -2.86
CA VAL A 119 -1.94 -5.05 -2.37
C VAL A 119 -1.60 -6.14 -3.38
N ILE A 120 -1.95 -5.93 -4.66
CA ILE A 120 -1.69 -6.90 -5.73
C ILE A 120 -0.18 -7.06 -5.97
N GLU A 121 0.59 -5.97 -5.87
CA GLU A 121 2.06 -6.00 -6.02
C GLU A 121 2.77 -6.74 -4.88
N LEU A 122 2.30 -6.59 -3.64
CA LEU A 122 2.80 -7.40 -2.53
C LEU A 122 2.45 -8.88 -2.75
N LEU A 123 1.21 -9.16 -3.17
CA LEU A 123 0.74 -10.53 -3.39
C LEU A 123 1.50 -11.25 -4.51
N SER A 124 1.79 -10.58 -5.64
CA SER A 124 2.60 -11.15 -6.72
C SER A 124 4.00 -11.54 -6.25
N ARG A 125 4.53 -10.80 -5.26
CA ARG A 125 5.81 -11.07 -4.59
C ARG A 125 5.71 -12.06 -3.42
N LYS A 126 4.55 -12.71 -3.26
CA LYS A 126 4.27 -13.66 -2.17
C LYS A 126 4.38 -13.03 -0.76
N LYS A 127 4.15 -11.72 -0.67
CA LYS A 127 4.14 -10.95 0.59
C LYS A 127 2.70 -10.68 1.01
N LYS A 128 2.43 -10.87 2.29
CA LYS A 128 1.08 -10.66 2.84
C LYS A 128 0.81 -9.18 3.09
N SER A 129 -0.46 -8.80 3.05
CA SER A 129 -0.91 -7.48 3.50
C SER A 129 -2.11 -7.58 4.43
N LEU A 130 -2.16 -6.68 5.42
CA LEU A 130 -3.35 -6.37 6.20
C LEU A 130 -4.02 -5.16 5.58
N VAL A 131 -5.24 -5.32 5.09
CA VAL A 131 -6.01 -4.24 4.46
C VAL A 131 -7.13 -3.80 5.39
N PHE A 132 -7.09 -2.54 5.83
CA PHE A 132 -8.19 -1.91 6.54
C PHE A 132 -9.21 -1.36 5.54
N VAL A 133 -10.39 -1.97 5.50
CA VAL A 133 -11.50 -1.50 4.66
C VAL A 133 -12.22 -0.39 5.41
N ASN A 134 -11.91 0.87 5.08
CA ASN A 134 -12.32 2.04 5.86
C ASN A 134 -13.85 2.21 5.96
N LYS A 135 -14.61 1.74 4.97
CA LYS A 135 -16.07 1.80 5.00
C LYS A 135 -16.66 0.85 6.04
N GLU A 136 -16.14 -0.38 6.09
CA GLU A 136 -16.65 -1.46 6.94
C GLU A 136 -15.92 -1.54 8.30
N LYS A 137 -14.85 -0.75 8.48
CA LYS A 137 -14.08 -0.64 9.73
C LYS A 137 -13.49 -1.96 10.21
N GLU A 138 -13.11 -2.79 9.25
CA GLU A 138 -12.55 -4.12 9.46
C GLU A 138 -11.23 -4.33 8.73
N PHE A 139 -10.45 -5.27 9.23
CA PHE A 139 -9.22 -5.71 8.59
C PHE A 139 -9.46 -7.02 7.82
N LYS A 140 -8.92 -7.09 6.61
CA LYS A 140 -8.82 -8.32 5.81
C LYS A 140 -7.36 -8.63 5.56
N VAL A 141 -7.00 -9.90 5.72
CA VAL A 141 -5.67 -10.38 5.32
C VAL A 141 -5.74 -10.73 3.84
N VAL A 142 -4.71 -10.34 3.08
CA VAL A 142 -4.52 -10.79 1.70
C VAL A 142 -3.13 -11.40 1.57
N GLY A 143 -3.10 -12.72 1.43
CA GLY A 143 -1.91 -13.54 1.22
C GLY A 143 -2.05 -14.56 0.09
N ASP A 144 -3.25 -14.69 -0.49
CA ASP A 144 -3.55 -15.53 -1.65
C ASP A 144 -4.61 -14.85 -2.54
N VAL A 145 -4.89 -15.45 -3.69
CA VAL A 145 -5.85 -14.89 -4.64
C VAL A 145 -7.29 -14.95 -4.13
N SER A 146 -7.68 -16.00 -3.40
CA SER A 146 -9.03 -16.10 -2.84
C SER A 146 -9.33 -14.95 -1.88
N GLN A 147 -8.37 -14.61 -1.01
CA GLN A 147 -8.44 -13.46 -0.12
C GLN A 147 -8.44 -12.12 -0.87
N LEU A 148 -7.74 -12.01 -2.01
CA LEU A 148 -7.84 -10.84 -2.87
C LEU A 148 -9.23 -10.71 -3.49
N GLU A 149 -9.85 -11.81 -3.91
CA GLU A 149 -11.22 -11.84 -4.43
C GLU A 149 -12.25 -11.42 -3.38
N GLU A 150 -12.11 -11.91 -2.15
CA GLU A 150 -12.89 -11.44 -1.00
C GLU A 150 -12.68 -9.95 -0.74
N LEU A 151 -11.45 -9.44 -0.84
CA LEU A 151 -11.18 -8.01 -0.68
C LEU A 151 -11.87 -7.16 -1.75
N ILE A 152 -11.83 -7.56 -3.03
CA ILE A 152 -12.49 -6.77 -4.09
C ILE A 152 -14.02 -6.89 -4.05
N ALA A 153 -14.57 -7.83 -3.29
CA ALA A 153 -16.02 -7.92 -3.06
C ALA A 153 -16.58 -6.69 -2.32
N PHE A 154 -15.74 -5.96 -1.56
CA PHE A 154 -16.12 -4.69 -0.92
C PHE A 154 -16.31 -3.53 -1.90
N MET A 155 -15.84 -3.66 -3.13
CA MET A 155 -16.01 -2.65 -4.17
C MET A 155 -17.41 -2.71 -4.76
N SER A 156 -17.99 -1.54 -5.07
CA SER A 156 -19.17 -1.48 -5.95
C SER A 156 -18.81 -1.91 -7.37
N ASP A 157 -19.79 -2.34 -8.16
CA ASP A 157 -19.56 -2.76 -9.54
C ASP A 157 -18.95 -1.64 -10.39
N HIS A 158 -19.40 -0.39 -10.20
CA HIS A 158 -18.79 0.77 -10.83
C HIS A 158 -17.31 0.94 -10.44
N ALA A 159 -16.97 0.75 -9.16
CA ALA A 159 -15.57 0.83 -8.71
C ALA A 159 -14.73 -0.32 -9.29
N LYS A 160 -15.27 -1.54 -9.41
CA LYS A 160 -14.60 -2.68 -10.05
C LYS A 160 -14.34 -2.42 -11.54
N GLN A 161 -15.34 -1.92 -12.27
CA GLN A 161 -15.19 -1.56 -13.68
C GLN A 161 -14.08 -0.50 -13.86
N LYS A 162 -14.12 0.56 -13.07
CA LYS A 162 -13.09 1.61 -13.08
C LYS A 162 -11.70 1.08 -12.72
N ALA A 163 -11.61 0.13 -11.80
CA ALA A 163 -10.36 -0.55 -11.49
C ALA A 163 -9.88 -1.39 -12.67
N ASN A 164 -10.78 -2.13 -13.32
CA ASN A 164 -10.43 -2.91 -14.49
C ASN A 164 -9.94 -2.05 -15.66
N GLU A 165 -10.60 -0.94 -15.95
CA GLU A 165 -10.14 0.02 -16.97
C GLU A 165 -8.75 0.57 -16.67
N LYS A 166 -8.50 0.92 -15.41
CA LYS A 166 -7.28 1.63 -14.99
C LYS A 166 -6.07 0.76 -14.74
N ILE A 167 -6.27 -0.44 -14.20
CA ILE A 167 -5.18 -1.32 -13.76
C ILE A 167 -5.33 -2.75 -14.26
N LYS A 168 -6.28 -3.01 -15.17
CA LYS A 168 -6.55 -4.35 -15.72
C LYS A 168 -6.76 -5.38 -14.60
N LEU A 169 -7.58 -5.00 -13.62
CA LEU A 169 -7.80 -5.73 -12.37
C LEU A 169 -8.07 -7.22 -12.61
N PHE A 170 -9.00 -7.57 -13.50
CA PHE A 170 -9.36 -8.97 -13.73
C PHE A 170 -8.26 -9.76 -14.43
N ASP A 171 -7.52 -9.12 -15.35
CA ASP A 171 -6.35 -9.74 -15.99
C ASP A 171 -5.27 -10.02 -14.94
N ARG A 172 -4.98 -9.07 -14.04
CA ARG A 172 -4.01 -9.27 -12.95
C ARG A 172 -4.40 -10.38 -12.00
N ILE A 173 -5.68 -10.47 -11.62
CA ILE A 173 -6.19 -11.57 -10.78
C ILE A 173 -6.01 -12.90 -11.52
N SER A 174 -6.34 -12.95 -12.81
CA SER A 174 -6.24 -14.17 -13.60
C SER A 174 -4.78 -14.64 -13.73
N LEU A 175 -3.83 -13.72 -13.92
CA LEU A 175 -2.40 -14.05 -13.92
C LEU A 175 -1.96 -14.64 -12.58
N LEU A 176 -2.34 -14.01 -11.46
CA LEU A 176 -2.00 -14.51 -10.13
C LEU A 176 -2.58 -15.91 -9.85
N LYS A 177 -3.77 -16.24 -10.38
CA LYS A 177 -4.34 -17.59 -10.24
C LYS A 177 -3.49 -18.65 -10.94
N HIS A 178 -3.02 -18.36 -12.15
CA HIS A 178 -2.15 -19.28 -12.88
C HIS A 178 -0.83 -19.48 -12.13
N ASP A 179 -0.18 -18.39 -11.70
CA ASP A 179 1.07 -18.47 -10.94
C ASP A 179 0.90 -19.26 -9.63
N GLN A 180 -0.24 -19.14 -8.95
CA GLN A 180 -0.52 -19.87 -7.72
C GLN A 180 -0.78 -21.36 -7.98
N ALA A 181 -1.43 -21.71 -9.10
CA ALA A 181 -1.67 -23.09 -9.50
C ALA A 181 -0.36 -23.83 -9.85
N GLU A 182 0.56 -23.18 -10.59
CA GLU A 182 1.85 -23.78 -10.96
C GLU A 182 2.74 -24.10 -9.76
N LEU A 183 2.64 -23.33 -8.68
CA LEU A 183 3.41 -23.54 -7.45
C LEU A 183 2.82 -24.61 -6.50
N SER A 184 1.61 -25.10 -6.80
CA SER A 184 0.92 -26.14 -6.03
C SER A 184 1.11 -27.56 -6.57
N PHE A 185 1.89 -27.70 -7.65
CA PHE A 185 2.34 -28.97 -8.25
C PHE A 185 3.85 -29.15 -8.06
#